data_AF-A0A7X2XMA6-F1
#
_entry.id   AF-A0A7X2XMA6-F1
#
_cell.length_a   1.000
_cell.length_b   1.000
_cell.length_c   1.000
_cell.angle_alpha   90.00
_cell.angle_beta   90.00
_cell.angle_gamma   90.00
#
_symmetry.space_group_name_H-M   'P 1'
#
loop_
_entity.id
_entity.type
_entity.pdbx_description
1 polymer ?
#
loop_
_entity_poly.entity_id
_entity_poly.type
_entity_poly.pdbx_seq_one_letter_code
_entity_poly.pdbx_strand_id
1 'polypeptide(L)'
;GHFKDSEKLAQTIQAAIRGSYRLSKLQQDSVNVILGLLAREIRNLEKMIKEIDKAIEDMVETIPEYQCLTSRPGVGKVYAAGIIAEIGQIERFK
;
A
#
# COMPACT_ATOMS: atom_id res chain seq x y z
N GLY A 1 4.09 -14.85 -11.30
CA GLY A 1 2.71 -14.67 -10.81
C GLY A 1 1.89 -15.80 -11.38
N HIS A 2 1.46 -16.72 -10.53
CA HIS A 2 0.59 -17.83 -10.94
C HIS A 2 -0.80 -17.58 -10.35
N PHE A 3 -1.77 -17.32 -11.21
CA PHE A 3 -3.17 -17.39 -10.80
C PHE A 3 -3.49 -18.85 -10.49
N LYS A 4 -4.07 -19.09 -9.31
CA LYS A 4 -4.38 -20.45 -8.81
C LYS A 4 -5.27 -21.26 -9.77
N ASP A 5 -6.11 -20.57 -10.55
CA ASP A 5 -6.95 -21.12 -11.61
C ASP A 5 -7.16 -20.05 -12.71
N SER A 6 -6.22 -20.00 -13.66
CA SER A 6 -6.20 -18.97 -14.71
C SER A 6 -7.37 -19.08 -15.68
N GLU A 7 -7.86 -20.30 -15.93
CA GLU A 7 -8.94 -20.54 -16.89
C GLU A 7 -10.27 -20.04 -16.33
N LYS A 8 -10.58 -20.36 -15.06
CA LYS A 8 -11.76 -19.84 -14.39
C LYS A 8 -11.75 -18.31 -14.27
N LEU A 9 -10.58 -17.72 -13.98
CA LEU A 9 -10.43 -16.27 -13.95
C LEU A 9 -10.72 -15.64 -15.32
N ALA A 10 -10.17 -16.20 -16.39
CA ALA A 10 -10.40 -15.72 -17.75
C ALA A 10 -11.89 -15.82 -18.15
N GLN A 11 -12.54 -16.94 -17.84
CA GLN A 11 -13.98 -17.13 -18.08
C GLN A 11 -14.83 -16.10 -17.32
N THR A 12 -14.46 -15.82 -16.05
CA THR A 12 -15.15 -14.81 -15.22
C THR A 12 -15.01 -13.41 -15.81
N ILE A 13 -13.81 -13.03 -16.24
CA ILE A 13 -13.56 -11.74 -16.89
C ILE A 13 -14.36 -11.62 -18.19
N GLN A 14 -14.36 -12.67 -19.03
CA GLN A 14 -15.14 -12.67 -20.27
C GLN A 14 -16.65 -12.56 -20.03
N ALA A 15 -17.17 -13.24 -19.00
CA ALA A 15 -18.58 -13.13 -18.62
C ALA A 15 -18.93 -11.71 -18.17
N ALA A 16 -18.07 -11.08 -17.35
CA ALA A 16 -18.26 -9.69 -16.92
C ALA A 16 -18.24 -8.70 -18.09
N ILE A 17 -17.31 -8.85 -19.04
CA ILE A 17 -17.24 -8.02 -20.25
C ILE A 17 -18.54 -8.16 -21.07
N ARG A 18 -19.01 -9.40 -21.27
CA ARG A 18 -20.25 -9.65 -22.04
C ARG A 18 -21.51 -9.08 -21.36
N GLY A 19 -21.57 -9.09 -20.04
CA GLY A 19 -22.68 -8.53 -19.26
C GLY A 19 -22.61 -7.02 -19.02
N SER A 20 -21.49 -6.37 -19.34
CA SER A 20 -21.29 -4.94 -19.09
C SER A 20 -22.04 -4.05 -20.09
N TYR A 21 -22.51 -2.89 -19.61
CA TYR A 21 -23.14 -1.89 -20.47
C TYR A 21 -22.12 -1.28 -21.43
N ARG A 22 -22.45 -1.24 -22.73
CA ARG A 22 -21.55 -0.69 -23.76
C ARG A 22 -21.76 0.81 -23.89
N LEU A 23 -20.72 1.57 -23.57
CA LEU A 23 -20.66 3.00 -23.85
C LEU A 23 -20.40 3.27 -25.33
N SER A 24 -20.79 4.45 -25.83
CA SER A 24 -20.37 4.90 -27.17
C SER A 24 -18.85 5.07 -27.22
N LYS A 25 -18.24 4.98 -28.40
CA LYS A 25 -16.78 5.04 -28.55
C LYS A 25 -16.17 6.31 -27.91
N LEU A 26 -16.80 7.46 -28.12
CA LEU A 26 -16.34 8.75 -27.60
C LEU A 26 -16.42 8.81 -26.05
N GLN A 27 -17.44 8.19 -25.46
CA GLN A 27 -17.55 8.06 -24.00
C GLN A 27 -16.53 7.06 -23.43
N GLN A 28 -16.27 5.94 -24.13
CA GLN A 28 -15.27 4.95 -23.71
C GLN A 28 -13.88 5.57 -23.64
N ASP A 29 -13.48 6.34 -24.65
CA ASP A 29 -12.15 6.97 -24.69
C ASP A 29 -11.94 7.90 -23.50
N SER A 30 -12.93 8.72 -23.18
CA SER A 30 -12.90 9.65 -22.04
C SER A 30 -12.80 8.90 -20.70
N VAL A 31 -13.62 7.86 -20.53
CA VAL A 31 -13.62 7.03 -19.31
C VAL A 31 -12.30 6.27 -19.14
N ASN A 32 -11.74 5.73 -20.23
CA ASN A 32 -10.48 5.00 -20.20
C ASN A 32 -9.30 5.88 -19.76
N VAL A 33 -9.27 7.15 -20.19
CA VAL A 33 -8.24 8.11 -19.74
C VAL A 33 -8.32 8.31 -18.23
N ILE A 34 -9.52 8.56 -17.70
CA ILE A 34 -9.73 8.77 -16.25
C ILE A 34 -9.38 7.51 -15.46
N LEU A 35 -9.86 6.34 -15.89
CA LEU A 35 -9.53 5.06 -15.23
C LEU A 35 -8.02 4.79 -15.25
N GLY A 36 -7.34 5.11 -16.35
CA GLY A 36 -5.89 4.99 -16.47
C GLY A 36 -5.15 5.91 -15.50
N LEU A 37 -5.64 7.13 -15.30
CA LEU A 37 -5.10 8.09 -14.33
C LEU A 37 -5.31 7.61 -12.89
N LEU A 38 -6.53 7.22 -12.53
CA LEU A 38 -6.83 6.69 -11.19
C LEU A 38 -6.01 5.44 -10.87
N ALA A 39 -5.87 4.51 -11.82
CA ALA A 39 -5.05 3.33 -11.63
C ALA A 39 -3.56 3.67 -11.44
N ARG A 40 -3.07 4.74 -12.07
CA ARG A 40 -1.71 5.25 -11.87
C ARG A 40 -1.55 5.90 -10.50
N GLU A 41 -2.53 6.68 -10.06
CA GLU A 41 -2.54 7.29 -8.73
C GLU A 41 -2.52 6.24 -7.63
N ILE A 42 -3.33 5.18 -7.73
CA ILE A 42 -3.32 4.07 -6.77
C ILE A 42 -1.92 3.46 -6.67
N ARG A 43 -1.29 3.13 -7.81
CA ARG A 43 0.07 2.58 -7.82
C ARG A 43 1.12 3.54 -7.24
N ASN A 44 0.95 4.84 -7.48
CA ASN A 44 1.84 5.86 -6.92
C ASN A 44 1.68 5.95 -5.40
N LEU A 45 0.44 5.94 -4.89
CA LEU A 45 0.17 5.93 -3.44
C LEU A 45 0.76 4.68 -2.78
N GLU A 46 0.60 3.50 -3.38
CA GLU A 46 1.21 2.26 -2.90
C GLU A 46 2.74 2.33 -2.85
N LYS A 47 3.36 2.98 -3.85
CA LYS A 47 4.81 3.21 -3.87
C LYS A 47 5.25 4.18 -2.78
N MET A 48 4.54 5.31 -2.63
CA MET A 48 4.83 6.31 -1.61
C MET A 48 4.71 5.74 -0.20
N ILE A 49 3.72 4.89 0.07
CA ILE A 49 3.60 4.18 1.37
C ILE A 49 4.88 3.41 1.68
N LYS A 50 5.40 2.62 0.72
CA LYS A 50 6.64 1.85 0.90
C LYS A 50 7.87 2.72 1.09
N GLU A 51 7.94 3.84 0.37
CA GLU A 51 9.05 4.80 0.50
C GLU A 51 9.04 5.47 1.88
N ILE A 52 7.86 5.82 2.38
CA ILE A 52 7.68 6.38 3.73
C ILE A 52 8.02 5.34 4.79
N ASP A 53 7.53 4.10 4.67
CA ASP A 53 7.84 3.01 5.61
C ASP A 53 9.36 2.81 5.73
N LYS A 54 10.07 2.83 4.60
CA LYS A 54 11.53 2.72 4.57
C LYS A 54 12.20 3.94 5.21
N ALA A 55 11.76 5.14 4.89
CA ALA A 55 12.32 6.36 5.48
C ALA A 55 12.13 6.39 7.00
N ILE A 56 10.99 5.92 7.51
CA ILE A 56 10.75 5.76 8.95
C ILE A 56 11.78 4.79 9.54
N GLU A 57 11.95 3.61 8.93
CA GLU A 57 12.91 2.60 9.38
C GLU A 57 14.34 3.16 9.44
N ASP A 58 14.81 3.81 8.35
CA ASP A 58 16.15 4.41 8.27
C ASP A 58 16.38 5.46 9.37
N MET A 59 15.34 6.20 9.78
CA MET A 59 15.43 7.19 10.87
C MET A 59 15.49 6.58 12.27
N VAL A 60 14.78 5.47 12.50
CA VAL A 60 14.66 4.87 13.85
C VAL A 60 15.69 3.78 14.12
N GLU A 61 16.33 3.22 13.09
CA GLU A 61 17.35 2.18 13.26
C GLU A 61 18.52 2.61 14.17
N THR A 62 18.85 3.91 14.17
CA THR A 62 19.91 4.48 15.01
C THR A 62 19.51 4.63 16.49
N ILE A 63 18.22 4.45 16.81
CA ILE A 63 17.67 4.62 18.15
C ILE A 63 17.74 3.28 18.91
N PRO A 64 18.47 3.18 20.04
CA PRO A 64 18.61 1.92 20.77
C PRO A 64 17.27 1.30 21.22
N GLU A 65 16.31 2.12 21.64
CA GLU A 65 14.98 1.72 22.10
C GLU A 65 14.19 1.00 20.98
N TYR A 66 14.43 1.37 19.72
CA TYR A 66 13.81 0.72 18.57
C TYR A 66 14.24 -0.74 18.44
N GLN A 67 15.52 -1.03 18.68
CA GLN A 67 16.05 -2.40 18.67
C GLN A 67 15.43 -3.24 19.80
N CYS A 68 15.19 -2.63 20.97
CA CYS A 68 14.52 -3.31 22.07
C CYS A 68 13.06 -3.69 21.71
N LEU A 69 12.30 -2.77 21.13
CA LEU A 69 10.90 -2.99 20.76
C LEU A 69 10.74 -4.04 19.65
N THR A 70 11.60 -4.00 18.63
CA THR A 70 11.54 -4.93 17.49
C THR A 70 12.12 -6.32 17.80
N SER A 71 12.86 -6.48 18.91
CA SER A 71 13.35 -7.80 19.36
C SER A 71 12.25 -8.79 19.76
N ARG A 72 11.04 -8.29 20.05
CA ARG A 72 9.91 -9.11 20.48
C ARG A 72 9.02 -9.49 19.30
N PRO A 73 8.69 -10.79 19.13
CA PRO A 73 7.76 -11.21 18.09
C PRO A 73 6.39 -10.56 18.32
N GLY A 74 5.80 -10.00 17.25
CA GLY A 74 4.50 -9.34 17.27
C GLY A 74 4.55 -7.80 17.23
N VAL A 75 5.72 -7.19 17.47
CA VAL A 75 5.90 -5.74 17.31
C VAL A 75 6.48 -5.45 15.93
N GLY A 76 5.66 -4.90 15.04
CA GLY A 76 6.08 -4.50 13.70
C GLY A 76 6.94 -3.24 13.71
N LYS A 77 7.77 -3.07 12.67
CA LYS A 77 8.71 -1.94 12.52
C LYS A 77 8.05 -0.56 12.63
N VAL A 78 6.94 -0.35 11.92
CA VAL A 78 6.18 0.92 11.95
C VAL A 78 5.51 1.14 13.31
N TYR A 79 5.02 0.07 13.94
CA TYR A 79 4.43 0.13 15.28
C TYR A 79 5.45 0.52 16.35
N ALA A 80 6.66 -0.04 16.31
CA ALA A 80 7.75 0.34 17.20
C ALA A 80 8.13 1.82 17.03
N ALA A 81 8.24 2.29 15.78
CA ALA A 81 8.49 3.70 15.49
C ALA A 81 7.39 4.61 16.05
N GLY A 82 6.12 4.19 15.92
CA GLY A 82 4.98 4.91 16.49
C GLY A 82 5.03 5.02 18.02
N ILE A 83 5.35 3.92 18.72
CA ILE A 83 5.51 3.93 20.19
C ILE A 83 6.58 4.94 20.62
N ILE A 84 7.73 4.96 19.93
CA ILE A 84 8.82 5.90 20.22
C ILE A 84 8.36 7.35 19.95
N ALA A 85 7.64 7.58 18.86
CA ALA A 85 7.13 8.90 18.51
C ALA A 85 6.13 9.45 19.55
N GLU A 86 5.25 8.61 20.08
CA GLU A 86 4.24 9.00 21.08
C GLU A 86 4.88 9.29 22.45
N ILE A 87 5.81 8.45 22.90
CA ILE A 87 6.50 8.65 24.18
C ILE A 87 7.39 9.91 24.11
N GLY A 88 8.10 10.10 23.00
CA GLY A 88 9.06 11.19 22.83
C GLY A 88 10.30 11.02 23.74
N GLN A 89 11.03 12.11 23.98
CA GLN A 89 12.25 12.07 24.79
C GLN A 89 11.95 11.85 26.28
N ILE A 90 12.78 11.06 26.97
CA ILE A 90 12.62 10.73 28.39
C ILE A 90 12.63 11.97 29.31
N GLU A 91 13.28 13.04 28.85
CA GLU A 91 13.33 14.36 29.50
C GLU A 91 11.95 15.00 29.71
N ARG A 92 10.91 14.55 29.00
CA ARG A 92 9.54 15.04 29.16
C ARG A 92 8.87 14.60 30.46
N PHE A 93 9.43 13.61 31.15
CA PHE A 93 8.88 13.04 32.39
C PHE A 93 9.61 13.52 33.66
N LYS A 94 10.44 14.56 33.55
CA LYS A 94 11.09 15.23 34.69
C LYS A 94 10.21 16.31 35.30
#